data_AF-A0A252D2L6-F1
#
_entry.id   AF-A0A252D2L6-F1
#
_cell.length_a   1.000
_cell.length_b   1.000
_cell.length_c   1.000
_cell.angle_alpha   90.00
_cell.angle_beta   90.00
_cell.angle_gamma   90.00
#
_symmetry.space_group_name_H-M   'P 1'
#
loop_
_entity.id
_entity.type
_entity.pdbx_description
1 polymer ?
#
loop_
_entity_poly.entity_id
_entity_poly.type
_entity_poly.pdbx_seq_one_letter_code
_entity_poly.pdbx_strand_id
1 'polypeptide(L)'
;MVIPPFVLASASPARRRLLQTVGIEPIVCPSDFDESQIQLNDPSQLVQTLSQRKAETVVPQFESALIMGCDSVLAVNGEIHGKPANAQEAIARWQIMQGKFGDLYTGHTLIDLAQNRSVVKCQVTRVYFAQMSDRDIQAYVATGEPLKCAGAFALEGFGSLFVEKIAGCHSNVIGLSLPLLRHMLAELGYNVVDFWP
;
A
#
# COMPACT_ATOMS: atom_id res chain seq x y z
N MET A 1 -18.18 9.89 -21.47
CA MET A 1 -18.05 8.57 -20.84
C MET A 1 -18.79 8.66 -19.51
N VAL A 2 -19.58 7.65 -19.13
CA VAL A 2 -20.18 7.65 -17.78
C VAL A 2 -19.05 7.33 -16.80
N ILE A 3 -18.91 8.15 -15.76
CA ILE A 3 -17.89 7.93 -14.74
C ILE A 3 -18.41 6.85 -13.78
N PRO A 4 -17.74 5.69 -13.68
CA PRO A 4 -18.19 4.63 -12.80
C PRO A 4 -17.95 4.99 -11.33
N PRO A 5 -18.69 4.39 -10.39
CA PRO A 5 -18.37 4.53 -8.97
C PRO A 5 -16.96 4.01 -8.70
N PHE A 6 -16.20 4.75 -7.90
CA PHE A 6 -14.85 4.36 -7.49
C PHE A 6 -14.94 3.45 -6.25
N VAL A 7 -14.39 2.24 -6.34
CA VAL A 7 -14.42 1.26 -5.25
C VAL A 7 -13.00 1.02 -4.75
N LEU A 8 -12.79 1.07 -3.43
CA LEU A 8 -11.53 0.71 -2.80
C LEU A 8 -11.65 -0.70 -2.20
N ALA A 9 -10.96 -1.67 -2.81
CA ALA A 9 -10.88 -3.06 -2.38
C ALA A 9 -9.94 -3.27 -1.17
N SER A 10 -10.06 -2.42 -0.13
CA SER A 10 -9.12 -2.40 1.00
C SER A 10 -9.75 -1.86 2.28
N ALA A 11 -9.48 -2.51 3.41
CA ALA A 11 -9.81 -2.00 4.75
C ALA A 11 -8.84 -0.92 5.26
N SER A 12 -7.78 -0.57 4.52
CA SER A 12 -6.74 0.36 5.00
C SER A 12 -7.29 1.79 5.18
N PRO A 13 -7.30 2.33 6.41
CA PRO A 13 -7.73 3.71 6.65
C PRO A 13 -6.83 4.72 5.95
N ALA A 14 -5.53 4.43 5.85
CA ALA A 14 -4.55 5.31 5.20
C ALA A 14 -4.83 5.44 3.68
N ARG A 15 -5.13 4.33 3.00
CA ARG A 15 -5.46 4.35 1.56
C ARG A 15 -6.76 5.10 1.28
N ARG A 16 -7.79 4.87 2.10
CA ARG A 16 -9.04 5.62 2.02
C ARG A 16 -8.78 7.12 2.18
N ARG A 17 -8.04 7.50 3.23
CA ARG A 17 -7.72 8.90 3.50
C ARG A 17 -6.99 9.57 2.33
N LEU A 18 -6.00 8.90 1.73
CA LEU A 18 -5.27 9.43 0.57
C LEU A 18 -6.18 9.74 -0.61
N LEU A 19 -7.15 8.87 -0.91
CA LEU A 19 -8.14 9.12 -1.97
C LEU A 19 -9.01 10.33 -1.64
N GLN A 20 -9.52 10.39 -0.41
CA GLN A 20 -10.38 11.48 0.06
C GLN A 20 -9.68 12.84 0.02
N THR A 21 -8.39 12.89 0.37
CA THR A 21 -7.60 14.14 0.33
C THR A 21 -7.43 14.72 -1.07
N VAL A 22 -7.63 13.91 -2.12
CA VAL A 22 -7.57 14.36 -3.52
C VAL A 22 -8.95 14.40 -4.18
N GLY A 23 -10.03 14.40 -3.39
CA GLY A 23 -11.40 14.56 -3.88
C GLY A 23 -12.07 13.27 -4.37
N ILE A 24 -11.40 12.12 -4.31
CA ILE A 24 -12.01 10.83 -4.67
C ILE A 24 -12.69 10.27 -3.41
N GLU A 25 -14.02 10.14 -3.43
CA GLU A 25 -14.78 9.49 -2.35
C GLU A 25 -15.07 8.02 -2.72
N PRO A 26 -14.28 7.05 -2.22
CA PRO A 26 -14.45 5.66 -2.61
C PRO A 26 -15.55 4.96 -1.82
N ILE A 27 -16.26 4.05 -2.48
CA ILE A 27 -16.99 2.98 -1.80
C ILE A 27 -15.96 2.00 -1.25
N VAL A 28 -15.87 1.86 0.08
CA VAL A 28 -14.93 0.95 0.72
C VAL A 28 -15.52 -0.45 0.80
N CYS A 29 -14.89 -1.40 0.12
CA CYS A 29 -15.28 -2.82 0.11
C CYS A 29 -14.04 -3.67 0.40
N PRO A 30 -13.75 -4.02 1.67
CA PRO A 30 -12.59 -4.84 1.99
C PRO A 30 -12.64 -6.21 1.30
N SER A 31 -11.53 -6.63 0.71
CA SER A 31 -11.32 -8.00 0.24
C SER A 31 -11.00 -8.92 1.42
N ASP A 32 -11.56 -10.13 1.40
CA ASP A 32 -11.26 -11.25 2.30
C ASP A 32 -10.25 -12.25 1.69
N PHE A 33 -9.53 -11.84 0.63
CA PHE A 33 -8.53 -12.68 -0.02
C PHE A 33 -7.44 -13.13 0.96
N ASP A 34 -7.23 -14.45 1.05
CA ASP A 34 -6.19 -15.06 1.85
C ASP A 34 -4.82 -14.94 1.17
N GLU A 35 -4.04 -13.97 1.62
CA GLU A 35 -2.71 -13.65 1.07
C GLU A 35 -1.70 -14.81 1.20
N SER A 36 -1.91 -15.74 2.13
CA SER A 36 -0.98 -16.86 2.38
C SER A 36 -0.86 -17.84 1.21
N GLN A 37 -1.82 -17.81 0.29
CA GLN A 37 -1.87 -18.62 -0.91
C GLN A 37 -0.87 -18.19 -1.98
N ILE A 38 -0.31 -16.97 -1.88
CA ILE A 38 0.64 -16.42 -2.84
C ILE A 38 2.01 -16.29 -2.17
N GLN A 39 2.96 -17.09 -2.66
CA GLN A 39 4.36 -17.03 -2.22
C GLN A 39 5.23 -16.72 -3.43
N LEU A 40 5.69 -15.48 -3.50
CA LEU A 40 6.58 -15.00 -4.55
C LEU A 40 7.77 -14.30 -3.90
N ASN A 41 8.97 -14.60 -4.41
CA ASN A 41 10.22 -14.05 -3.87
C ASN A 41 10.59 -12.69 -4.48
N ASP A 42 10.00 -12.34 -5.62
CA ASP A 42 10.15 -11.00 -6.18
C ASP A 42 9.09 -10.07 -5.57
N PRO A 43 9.49 -9.00 -4.86
CA PRO A 43 8.56 -8.13 -4.15
C PRO A 43 7.62 -7.39 -5.10
N SER A 44 8.08 -7.06 -6.32
CA SER A 44 7.25 -6.37 -7.31
C SER A 44 6.15 -7.27 -7.84
N GLN A 45 6.47 -8.52 -8.19
CA GLN A 45 5.50 -9.52 -8.63
C GLN A 45 4.53 -9.88 -7.51
N LEU A 46 5.03 -9.99 -6.27
CA LEU A 46 4.20 -10.27 -5.10
C LEU A 46 3.10 -9.22 -4.92
N VAL A 47 3.48 -7.94 -4.80
CA VAL A 47 2.49 -6.89 -4.54
C VAL A 47 1.54 -6.67 -5.73
N GLN A 48 2.00 -6.85 -6.97
CA GLN A 48 1.14 -6.80 -8.14
C GLN A 48 0.08 -7.91 -8.09
N THR A 49 0.52 -9.15 -7.87
CA THR A 49 -0.38 -10.31 -7.77
C THR A 49 -1.38 -10.13 -6.64
N LEU A 50 -0.92 -9.79 -5.43
CA LEU A 50 -1.81 -9.62 -4.28
C LEU A 50 -2.80 -8.45 -4.48
N SER A 51 -2.33 -7.32 -5.03
CA SER A 51 -3.22 -6.18 -5.32
C SER A 51 -4.30 -6.56 -6.34
N GLN A 52 -3.95 -7.39 -7.33
CA GLN A 52 -4.87 -7.86 -8.34
C GLN A 52 -5.90 -8.82 -7.74
N ARG A 53 -5.46 -9.82 -6.99
CA ARG A 53 -6.35 -10.78 -6.32
C ARG A 53 -7.34 -10.09 -5.39
N LYS A 54 -6.88 -9.12 -4.60
CA LYS A 54 -7.76 -8.31 -3.74
C LYS A 54 -8.84 -7.57 -4.52
N ALA A 55 -8.49 -6.98 -5.67
CA ALA A 55 -9.47 -6.32 -6.54
C ALA A 55 -10.46 -7.32 -7.16
N GLU A 56 -9.97 -8.46 -7.67
CA GLU A 56 -10.78 -9.51 -8.29
C GLU A 56 -11.81 -10.09 -7.32
N THR A 57 -11.47 -10.27 -6.04
CA THR A 57 -12.39 -10.79 -5.02
C THR A 57 -13.66 -9.96 -4.86
N VAL A 58 -13.59 -8.64 -5.05
CA VAL A 58 -14.75 -7.76 -4.87
C VAL A 58 -15.56 -7.55 -6.15
N VAL A 59 -15.03 -7.93 -7.32
CA VAL A 59 -15.70 -7.79 -8.63
C VAL A 59 -17.15 -8.31 -8.64
N PRO A 60 -17.46 -9.52 -8.12
CA PRO A 60 -18.83 -10.05 -8.17
C PRO A 60 -19.88 -9.23 -7.43
N GLN A 61 -19.48 -8.26 -6.59
CA GLN A 61 -20.37 -7.43 -5.80
C GLN A 61 -20.88 -6.19 -6.56
N PHE A 62 -20.37 -5.93 -7.77
CA PHE A 62 -20.67 -4.72 -8.53
C PHE A 62 -21.01 -5.05 -9.99
N GLU A 63 -22.08 -4.43 -10.50
CA GLU A 63 -22.44 -4.53 -11.92
C GLU A 63 -21.59 -3.58 -12.80
N SER A 64 -21.20 -2.43 -12.26
CA SER A 64 -20.34 -1.44 -12.91
C SER A 64 -19.59 -0.63 -11.86
N ALA A 65 -18.26 -0.64 -11.92
CA ALA A 65 -17.38 0.08 -11.01
C ALA A 65 -15.97 0.20 -11.58
N LEU A 66 -15.22 1.17 -11.08
CA LEU A 66 -13.76 1.20 -11.17
C LEU A 66 -13.19 0.76 -9.82
N ILE A 67 -12.70 -0.48 -9.77
CA ILE A 67 -12.28 -1.16 -8.55
C ILE A 67 -10.77 -1.03 -8.39
N MET A 68 -10.34 -0.54 -7.23
CA MET A 68 -8.95 -0.36 -6.87
C MET A 68 -8.49 -1.37 -5.81
N GLY A 69 -7.55 -2.25 -6.18
CA GLY A 69 -6.81 -3.10 -5.25
C GLY A 69 -5.42 -2.56 -4.96
N CYS A 70 -4.93 -2.75 -3.74
CA CYS A 70 -3.58 -2.33 -3.34
C CYS A 70 -2.94 -3.32 -2.36
N ASP A 71 -1.63 -3.51 -2.49
CA ASP A 71 -0.82 -4.22 -1.50
C ASP A 71 0.56 -3.57 -1.32
N SER A 72 1.17 -3.70 -0.15
CA SER A 72 2.46 -3.09 0.17
C SER A 72 3.35 -4.05 0.97
N VAL A 73 4.63 -4.14 0.59
CA VAL A 73 5.67 -4.86 1.35
C VAL A 73 6.96 -4.05 1.40
N LEU A 74 7.72 -4.19 2.47
CA LEU A 74 9.06 -3.60 2.58
C LEU A 74 10.11 -4.66 2.29
N ALA A 75 11.02 -4.40 1.37
CA ALA A 75 12.19 -5.24 1.15
C ALA A 75 13.43 -4.63 1.83
N VAL A 76 14.11 -5.41 2.67
CA VAL A 76 15.36 -5.01 3.34
C VAL A 76 16.40 -6.09 3.10
N ASN A 77 17.57 -5.73 2.58
CA ASN A 77 18.64 -6.69 2.24
C ASN A 77 18.19 -7.88 1.36
N GLY A 78 17.18 -7.66 0.49
CA GLY A 78 16.63 -8.70 -0.37
C GLY A 78 15.54 -9.58 0.28
N GLU A 79 15.21 -9.38 1.55
CA GLU A 79 14.14 -10.09 2.24
C GLU A 79 12.85 -9.28 2.26
N ILE A 80 11.71 -9.96 2.04
CA ILE A 80 10.38 -9.33 2.01
C ILE A 80 9.78 -9.36 3.42
N HIS A 81 9.36 -8.19 3.89
CA HIS A 81 8.68 -8.02 5.17
C HIS A 81 7.29 -7.42 4.96
N GLY A 82 6.26 -8.24 5.19
CA GLY A 82 4.86 -7.80 5.32
C GLY A 82 4.60 -7.14 6.68
N LYS A 83 3.40 -7.30 7.23
CA LYS A 83 3.12 -6.92 8.63
C LYS A 83 3.82 -7.91 9.58
N PRO A 84 4.33 -7.46 10.74
CA PRO A 84 4.87 -8.40 11.72
C PRO A 84 3.72 -9.13 12.42
N ALA A 85 3.92 -10.41 12.75
CA ALA A 85 2.93 -11.22 13.45
C ALA A 85 2.80 -10.83 14.93
N ASN A 86 3.88 -10.32 15.53
CA ASN A 86 3.93 -9.95 16.95
C ASN A 86 5.02 -8.89 17.24
N ALA A 87 5.04 -8.42 18.49
CA ALA A 87 5.98 -7.42 18.95
C ALA A 87 7.45 -7.88 18.89
N GLN A 88 7.74 -9.15 19.19
CA GLN A 88 9.10 -9.68 19.11
C GLN A 88 9.65 -9.58 17.68
N GLU A 89 8.83 -9.94 16.70
CA GLU A 89 9.19 -9.84 15.29
C GLU A 89 9.38 -8.38 14.86
N ALA A 90 8.51 -7.46 15.31
CA ALA A 90 8.66 -6.04 15.03
C ALA A 90 9.99 -5.47 15.59
N ILE A 91 10.38 -5.85 16.82
CA ILE A 91 11.66 -5.46 17.43
C ILE A 91 12.83 -6.00 16.62
N ALA A 92 12.82 -7.30 16.28
CA ALA A 92 13.90 -7.93 15.50
C ALA A 92 14.08 -7.26 14.14
N ARG A 93 12.97 -6.92 13.45
CA ARG A 93 13.02 -6.17 12.18
C ARG A 93 13.63 -4.79 12.37
N TRP A 94 13.23 -4.04 13.39
CA TRP A 94 13.80 -2.72 13.67
C TRP A 94 15.28 -2.76 13.99
N GLN A 95 15.76 -3.78 14.71
CA GLN A 95 17.20 -3.97 14.98
C GLN A 95 18.00 -4.19 13.68
N ILE A 96 17.40 -4.82 12.67
CA ILE A 96 18.01 -4.99 11.35
C ILE A 96 17.96 -3.69 10.54
N MET A 97 16.83 -2.97 10.60
CA MET A 97 16.52 -1.81 9.76
C MET A 97 17.16 -0.50 10.22
N GLN A 98 17.36 -0.31 11.52
CA GLN A 98 17.85 0.95 12.09
C GLN A 98 19.19 1.36 11.48
N GLY A 99 19.30 2.64 11.10
CA GLY A 99 20.47 3.21 10.41
C GLY A 99 20.64 2.77 8.95
N LYS A 100 19.71 1.99 8.39
CA LYS A 100 19.78 1.47 7.01
C LYS A 100 18.63 2.01 6.15
N PHE A 101 18.45 1.42 4.98
CA PHE A 101 17.33 1.70 4.10
C PHE A 101 16.61 0.42 3.69
N GLY A 102 15.36 0.57 3.30
CA GLY A 102 14.55 -0.48 2.67
C GLY A 102 13.80 0.08 1.47
N ASP A 103 13.45 -0.79 0.53
CA ASP A 103 12.66 -0.44 -0.64
C ASP A 103 11.20 -0.88 -0.39
N LEU A 104 10.29 0.09 -0.30
CA LEU A 104 8.87 -0.18 -0.14
C LEU A 104 8.21 -0.33 -1.51
N TYR A 105 7.66 -1.51 -1.75
CA TYR A 105 6.91 -1.86 -2.95
C TYR A 105 5.44 -1.73 -2.63
N THR A 106 4.68 -1.04 -3.48
CA THR A 106 3.22 -1.08 -3.45
C THR A 106 2.69 -1.43 -4.83
N GLY A 107 1.86 -2.47 -4.88
CA GLY A 107 1.13 -2.87 -6.07
C GLY A 107 -0.21 -2.15 -6.14
N HIS A 108 -0.59 -1.74 -7.34
CA HIS A 108 -1.84 -1.06 -7.65
C HIS A 108 -2.52 -1.81 -8.77
N THR A 109 -3.79 -2.13 -8.56
CA THR A 109 -4.66 -2.68 -9.60
C THR A 109 -5.87 -1.78 -9.76
N LEU A 110 -6.21 -1.42 -11.00
CA LEU A 110 -7.51 -0.90 -11.38
C LEU A 110 -8.22 -1.91 -12.29
N ILE A 111 -9.47 -2.23 -11.96
CA ILE A 111 -10.36 -3.03 -12.80
C ILE A 111 -11.56 -2.16 -13.17
N ASP A 112 -11.73 -1.90 -14.45
CA ASP A 112 -12.87 -1.21 -15.01
C ASP A 112 -13.86 -2.23 -15.56
N LEU A 113 -14.98 -2.39 -14.85
CA LEU A 113 -16.04 -3.34 -15.24
C LEU A 113 -16.82 -2.88 -16.46
N ALA A 114 -16.95 -1.57 -16.69
CA ALA A 114 -17.68 -1.02 -17.83
C ALA A 114 -16.90 -1.20 -19.14
N GLN A 115 -15.57 -1.08 -19.09
CA GLN A 115 -14.69 -1.30 -20.24
C GLN A 115 -14.17 -2.73 -20.35
N ASN A 116 -14.37 -3.58 -19.33
CA ASN A 116 -13.73 -4.89 -19.20
C ASN A 116 -12.21 -4.83 -19.39
N ARG A 117 -11.57 -3.86 -18.73
CA ARG A 117 -10.12 -3.60 -18.81
C ARG A 117 -9.53 -3.56 -17.41
N SER A 118 -8.29 -3.99 -17.29
CA SER A 118 -7.52 -3.86 -16.05
C SER A 118 -6.13 -3.31 -16.30
N VAL A 119 -5.59 -2.63 -15.29
CA VAL A 119 -4.22 -2.12 -15.26
C VAL A 119 -3.62 -2.52 -13.92
N VAL A 120 -2.47 -3.19 -13.96
CA VAL A 120 -1.70 -3.58 -12.78
C VAL A 120 -0.31 -2.95 -12.89
N LYS A 121 0.14 -2.27 -11.84
CA LYS A 121 1.44 -1.61 -11.76
C LYS A 121 2.04 -1.75 -10.37
N CYS A 122 3.33 -1.51 -10.25
CA CYS A 122 4.04 -1.41 -8.97
C CYS A 122 4.77 -0.07 -8.89
N GLN A 123 4.72 0.57 -7.72
CA GLN A 123 5.56 1.70 -7.38
C GLN A 123 6.52 1.35 -6.25
N VAL A 124 7.78 1.76 -6.41
CA VAL A 124 8.84 1.54 -5.42
C VAL A 124 9.25 2.87 -4.82
N THR A 125 9.49 2.91 -3.51
CA THR A 125 10.06 4.08 -2.83
C THR A 125 11.04 3.64 -1.77
N ARG A 126 12.26 4.19 -1.83
CA ARG A 126 13.29 3.89 -0.85
C ARG A 126 13.07 4.72 0.41
N VAL A 127 13.12 4.08 1.56
CA VAL A 127 12.95 4.68 2.89
C VAL A 127 14.25 4.51 3.67
N TYR A 128 14.74 5.60 4.25
CA TYR A 128 15.94 5.62 5.07
C TYR A 128 15.54 5.76 6.53
N PHE A 129 16.02 4.86 7.38
CA PHE A 129 15.68 4.78 8.79
C PHE A 129 16.77 5.41 9.65
N ALA A 130 16.35 6.09 10.72
CA ALA A 130 17.23 6.66 11.71
C ALA A 130 18.02 5.55 12.45
N GLN A 131 19.18 5.92 13.00
CA GLN A 131 19.84 5.08 13.99
C GLN A 131 19.00 5.11 15.27
N MET A 132 18.63 3.95 15.80
CA MET A 132 17.78 3.85 17.00
C MET A 132 18.46 3.02 18.09
N SER A 133 18.26 3.43 19.34
CA SER A 133 18.65 2.59 20.49
C SER A 133 17.62 1.47 20.71
N ASP A 134 18.02 0.38 21.38
CA ASP A 134 17.08 -0.69 21.75
C ASP A 134 15.90 -0.17 22.60
N ARG A 135 16.14 0.86 23.42
CA ARG A 135 15.09 1.52 24.20
C ARG A 135 14.06 2.19 23.29
N ASP A 136 14.52 2.91 22.27
CA ASP A 136 13.61 3.60 21.34
C ASP A 136 12.82 2.60 20.50
N ILE A 137 13.46 1.50 20.07
CA ILE A 137 12.80 0.42 19.33
C ILE A 137 11.70 -0.21 20.19
N GLN A 138 12.00 -0.57 21.43
CA GLN A 138 11.01 -1.16 22.34
C GLN A 138 9.85 -0.20 22.62
N ALA A 139 10.15 1.08 22.89
CA ALA A 139 9.13 2.10 23.12
C ALA A 139 8.24 2.29 21.90
N TYR A 140 8.81 2.32 20.70
CA TYR A 140 8.04 2.45 19.47
C TYR A 140 7.13 1.24 19.23
N VAL A 141 7.66 0.01 19.37
CA VAL A 141 6.86 -1.21 19.22
C VAL A 141 5.74 -1.29 20.27
N ALA A 142 5.98 -0.82 21.50
CA ALA A 142 4.97 -0.77 22.54
C ALA A 142 3.76 0.13 22.23
N THR A 143 3.88 1.07 21.28
CA THR A 143 2.73 1.87 20.79
C THR A 143 1.71 1.02 20.02
N GLY A 144 2.13 -0.15 19.51
CA GLY A 144 1.33 -0.99 18.62
C GLY A 144 1.19 -0.47 17.19
N GLU A 145 1.71 0.72 16.87
CA GLU A 145 1.70 1.29 15.52
C GLU A 145 2.45 0.39 14.52
N PRO A 146 3.68 -0.11 14.82
CA PRO A 146 4.42 -1.02 13.93
C PRO A 146 3.65 -2.26 13.49
N LEU A 147 2.77 -2.79 14.35
CA LEU A 147 2.08 -4.05 14.11
C LEU A 147 1.04 -3.96 12.99
N LYS A 148 0.61 -2.74 12.64
CA LYS A 148 -0.41 -2.50 11.62
C LYS A 148 0.18 -2.20 10.25
N CYS A 149 1.50 -2.08 10.14
CA CYS A 149 2.19 -1.54 8.97
C CYS A 149 3.12 -2.58 8.32
N ALA A 150 3.14 -2.56 6.98
CA ALA A 150 4.12 -3.34 6.22
C ALA A 150 5.53 -2.86 6.56
N GLY A 151 6.47 -3.78 6.80
CA GLY A 151 7.82 -3.42 7.24
C GLY A 151 7.92 -2.86 8.66
N ALA A 152 6.85 -2.91 9.46
CA ALA A 152 6.84 -2.48 10.86
C ALA A 152 7.15 -0.98 11.10
N PHE A 153 6.88 -0.09 10.14
CA PHE A 153 7.03 1.35 10.30
C PHE A 153 5.87 2.12 9.68
N ALA A 154 5.64 3.35 10.14
CA ALA A 154 4.72 4.29 9.52
C ALA A 154 5.41 5.62 9.21
N LEU A 155 5.08 6.23 8.06
CA LEU A 155 5.56 7.57 7.70
C LEU A 155 4.81 8.68 8.45
N GLU A 156 3.61 8.37 8.96
CA GLU A 156 2.80 9.25 9.78
C GLU A 156 2.70 8.67 11.19
N GLY A 157 2.60 9.51 12.23
CA GLY A 157 2.51 9.06 13.62
C GLY A 157 3.86 8.95 14.32
N PHE A 158 4.02 7.98 15.23
CA PHE A 158 5.23 7.85 16.04
C PHE A 158 6.46 7.47 15.20
N GLY A 159 6.27 6.62 14.19
CA GLY A 159 7.33 6.17 13.27
C GLY A 159 7.96 7.30 12.45
N SER A 160 7.26 8.42 12.27
CA SER A 160 7.76 9.58 11.51
C SER A 160 9.04 10.16 12.10
N LEU A 161 9.27 10.01 13.42
CA LEU A 161 10.49 10.43 14.10
C LEU A 161 11.72 9.60 13.70
N PHE A 162 11.51 8.42 13.12
CA PHE A 162 12.56 7.45 12.78
C PHE A 162 12.74 7.24 11.28
N VAL A 163 12.08 8.07 10.45
CA VAL A 163 12.29 8.11 8.99
C VAL A 163 13.09 9.37 8.66
N GLU A 164 14.35 9.19 8.26
CA GLU A 164 15.28 10.29 7.96
C GLU A 164 14.96 10.96 6.62
N LYS A 165 14.66 10.15 5.61
CA LYS A 165 14.28 10.63 4.28
C LYS A 165 13.63 9.52 3.47
N ILE A 166 12.96 9.94 2.40
CA ILE A 166 12.45 9.05 1.36
C ILE A 166 13.06 9.46 0.01
N ALA A 167 13.30 8.49 -0.86
CA ALA A 167 13.67 8.71 -2.26
C ALA A 167 12.63 8.01 -3.14
N GLY A 168 11.69 8.79 -3.68
CA GLY A 168 10.57 8.30 -4.47
C GLY A 168 9.26 9.01 -4.12
N CYS A 169 8.18 8.24 -4.04
CA CYS A 169 6.82 8.78 -3.93
C CYS A 169 6.34 8.76 -2.47
N HIS A 170 6.08 9.93 -1.90
CA HIS A 170 5.57 10.08 -0.52
C HIS A 170 4.30 9.26 -0.24
N SER A 171 3.26 9.41 -1.07
CA SER A 171 1.99 8.71 -0.83
C SER A 171 2.11 7.19 -1.03
N ASN A 172 3.11 6.73 -1.79
CA ASN A 172 3.42 5.31 -1.91
C ASN A 172 3.81 4.71 -0.56
N VAL A 173 4.58 5.46 0.25
CA VAL A 173 4.99 5.03 1.59
C VAL A 173 3.81 4.90 2.54
N ILE A 174 2.82 5.76 2.41
CA ILE A 174 1.56 5.68 3.16
C ILE A 174 0.71 4.47 2.70
N GLY A 175 0.91 3.98 1.47
CA GLY A 175 0.31 2.75 0.95
C GLY A 175 -0.46 2.90 -0.37
N LEU A 176 -0.42 4.08 -1.00
CA LEU A 176 -1.04 4.34 -2.31
C LEU A 176 -0.30 5.44 -3.09
N SER A 177 0.29 5.13 -4.24
CA SER A 177 0.93 6.14 -5.08
C SER A 177 -0.13 6.93 -5.88
N LEU A 178 -0.40 8.17 -5.47
CA LEU A 178 -1.35 9.06 -6.14
C LEU A 178 -0.87 9.47 -7.55
N PRO A 179 0.42 9.77 -7.78
CA PRO A 179 0.92 9.98 -9.14
C PRO A 179 0.71 8.75 -10.04
N LEU A 180 0.98 7.54 -9.54
CA LEU A 180 0.78 6.32 -10.32
C LEU A 180 -0.71 6.07 -10.59
N LEU A 181 -1.59 6.28 -9.61
CA LEU A 181 -3.04 6.22 -9.79
C LEU A 181 -3.50 7.15 -10.94
N ARG A 182 -3.02 8.41 -10.98
CA ARG A 182 -3.33 9.34 -12.08
C ARG A 182 -2.90 8.77 -13.44
N HIS A 183 -1.73 8.14 -13.52
CA HIS A 183 -1.27 7.51 -14.76
C HIS A 183 -2.13 6.31 -15.15
N MET A 184 -2.49 5.44 -14.20
CA MET A 184 -3.34 4.28 -14.46
C MET A 184 -4.76 4.68 -14.89
N LEU A 185 -5.33 5.73 -14.30
CA LEU A 185 -6.61 6.30 -14.75
C LEU A 185 -6.54 6.78 -16.19
N ALA A 186 -5.47 7.49 -16.56
CA ALA A 186 -5.25 7.94 -17.92
C ALA A 186 -5.06 6.77 -18.91
N GLU A 187 -4.39 5.68 -18.51
CA GLU A 187 -4.28 4.45 -19.32
C GLU A 187 -5.65 3.82 -19.59
N LEU A 188 -6.60 3.94 -18.66
CA LEU A 188 -8.01 3.53 -18.83
C LEU A 188 -8.87 4.56 -19.56
N GLY A 189 -8.31 5.70 -19.96
CA GLY A 189 -9.02 6.75 -20.70
C GLY A 189 -9.80 7.73 -19.81
N TYR A 190 -9.61 7.69 -18.48
CA TYR A 190 -10.20 8.63 -17.56
C TYR A 190 -9.26 9.80 -17.26
N ASN A 191 -9.84 10.98 -17.03
CA ASN A 191 -9.14 12.07 -16.37
C ASN A 191 -9.38 11.96 -14.85
N VAL A 192 -8.35 12.19 -14.04
CA VAL A 192 -8.50 12.13 -12.57
C VAL A 192 -9.54 13.11 -12.05
N VAL A 193 -9.73 14.25 -12.73
CA VAL A 193 -10.72 15.27 -12.36
C VAL A 193 -12.16 14.79 -12.55
N ASP A 194 -12.37 13.72 -13.33
CA ASP A 194 -13.68 13.10 -13.51
C ASP A 194 -14.22 12.50 -12.20
N PHE A 195 -13.34 12.23 -11.23
CA PHE A 195 -13.66 11.64 -9.93
C PHE A 195 -13.63 12.65 -8.78
N TRP A 196 -13.52 13.95 -9.08
CA TRP A 196 -13.65 15.01 -8.06
C TRP A 196 -15.12 15.31 -7.76
N PRO A 197 -15.44 15.93 -6.61
CA PRO A 197 -16.80 16.31 -6.23
C PRO A 197 -17.42 17.38 -7.14
#